data_AF-A0A970NQ40-F1
#
_entry.id   AF-A0A970NQ40-F1
#
_cell.length_a   1.000
_cell.length_b   1.000
_cell.length_c   1.000
_cell.angle_alpha   90.00
_cell.angle_beta   90.00
_cell.angle_gamma   90.00
#
_symmetry.space_group_name_H-M   'P 1'
#
loop_
_entity.id
_entity.type
_entity.pdbx_description
1 polymer ?
#
loop_
_entity_poly.entity_id
_entity_poly.type
_entity_poly.pdbx_seq_one_letter_code
_entity_poly.pdbx_strand_id
1 'polypeptide(L)'
;MKTKINHPDWALKHKKPGTELKLINGRYYLYGVKSVYDKALKRSRKVSLGILGSISQEKGFIPSEKAELKKKSRNTYLDKQVMVFEYGFAKWLLDELGGNGMLNSLKKHFPEHWQFIVFMVYCHLAFKSPLKNIPTELERSAILDLLGWKGKVYDQKVSDMLFDVGQMRQSIHEFMRPLDNRRRSVMMDATDIVLQSNSIGLAQKGYNSNMDFQPQFVLLYLYDALSMEPLYYRLLPGNIREVSAMYNTIKISGMEECMFVADK
;
A
#
# COMPACT_ATOMS: atom_id res chain seq x y z
N MET A 1 -11.87 -58.19 -27.40
CA MET A 1 -10.63 -57.83 -28.12
C MET A 1 -10.72 -56.38 -28.58
N LYS A 2 -9.84 -55.48 -28.12
CA LYS A 2 -9.81 -54.08 -28.62
C LYS A 2 -8.89 -54.04 -29.85
N THR A 3 -9.47 -53.81 -31.02
CA THR A 3 -8.76 -53.59 -32.28
C THR A 3 -7.78 -52.43 -32.08
N LYS A 4 -6.47 -52.68 -32.19
CA LYS A 4 -5.48 -51.60 -32.29
C LYS A 4 -5.74 -50.88 -33.61
N ILE A 5 -6.33 -49.69 -33.53
CA ILE A 5 -6.53 -48.84 -34.69
C ILE A 5 -5.15 -48.35 -35.11
N ASN A 6 -4.58 -48.95 -36.17
CA ASN A 6 -3.39 -48.42 -36.80
C ASN A 6 -3.77 -47.13 -37.52
N HIS A 7 -3.23 -46.01 -37.07
CA HIS A 7 -3.38 -44.73 -37.73
C HIS A 7 -2.28 -44.57 -38.80
N PRO A 8 -2.56 -43.95 -39.95
CA PRO A 8 -1.57 -43.70 -40.98
C PRO A 8 -0.55 -42.65 -40.53
N ASP A 9 0.66 -42.72 -41.07
CA ASP A 9 1.80 -41.90 -40.67
C ASP A 9 1.53 -40.39 -40.82
N TRP A 10 0.80 -40.01 -41.86
CA TRP A 10 0.41 -38.62 -42.10
C TRP A 10 -0.49 -38.06 -40.98
N ALA A 11 -1.32 -38.90 -40.34
CA ALA A 11 -2.14 -38.49 -39.20
C ALA A 11 -1.35 -38.49 -37.90
N LEU A 12 -0.45 -39.48 -37.72
CA LEU A 12 0.41 -39.60 -36.53
C LEU A 12 1.36 -38.42 -36.37
N LYS A 13 1.84 -37.82 -37.47
CA LYS A 13 2.70 -36.62 -37.45
C LYS A 13 2.11 -35.45 -36.67
N HIS A 14 0.79 -35.36 -36.57
CA HIS A 14 0.10 -34.28 -35.87
C HIS A 14 -0.21 -34.59 -34.39
N LYS A 15 0.06 -35.81 -33.91
CA LYS A 15 -0.17 -36.20 -32.51
C LYS A 15 0.92 -35.61 -31.62
N LYS A 16 0.51 -34.84 -30.60
CA LYS A 16 1.39 -34.22 -29.60
C LYS A 16 1.06 -34.73 -28.18
N PRO A 17 1.97 -34.57 -27.20
CA PRO A 17 1.65 -34.85 -25.79
C PRO A 17 0.36 -34.14 -25.36
N GLY A 18 -0.52 -34.83 -24.62
CA GLY A 18 -1.82 -34.30 -24.21
C GLY A 18 -2.90 -34.29 -25.32
N THR A 19 -2.67 -34.98 -26.44
CA THR A 19 -3.66 -35.13 -27.52
C THR A 19 -3.99 -36.59 -27.84
N GLU A 20 -5.17 -36.81 -28.38
CA GLU A 20 -5.66 -38.09 -28.87
C GLU A 20 -6.15 -37.96 -30.30
N LEU A 21 -5.71 -38.88 -31.16
CA LEU A 21 -6.25 -39.05 -32.50
C LEU A 21 -7.50 -39.94 -32.44
N LYS A 22 -8.57 -39.51 -33.09
CA LYS A 22 -9.79 -40.30 -33.27
C LYS A 22 -10.14 -40.37 -34.74
N LEU A 23 -10.47 -41.57 -35.21
CA LEU A 23 -11.07 -41.80 -36.51
C LEU A 23 -12.59 -41.89 -36.31
N ILE A 24 -13.33 -40.94 -36.86
CA ILE A 24 -14.80 -40.87 -36.74
C ILE A 24 -15.36 -40.65 -38.15
N ASN A 25 -16.22 -41.55 -38.61
CA ASN A 25 -16.86 -41.50 -39.94
C ASN A 25 -15.85 -41.28 -41.08
N GLY A 26 -14.72 -42.00 -41.07
CA GLY A 26 -13.69 -41.91 -42.11
C GLY A 26 -12.81 -40.66 -42.06
N ARG A 27 -13.00 -39.76 -41.09
CA ARG A 27 -12.18 -38.54 -40.91
C ARG A 27 -11.36 -38.60 -39.63
N TYR A 28 -10.13 -38.08 -39.71
CA TYR A 28 -9.25 -37.97 -38.56
C TYR A 28 -9.47 -36.66 -37.82
N TYR A 29 -9.56 -36.75 -36.49
CA TYR A 29 -9.72 -35.61 -35.60
C TYR A 29 -8.71 -35.67 -34.48
N LEU A 30 -8.20 -34.51 -34.09
CA LEU A 30 -7.32 -34.35 -32.95
C LEU A 30 -8.12 -33.79 -31.78
N TYR A 31 -8.10 -34.49 -30.64
CA TYR A 31 -8.74 -34.07 -29.40
C TYR A 31 -7.69 -33.77 -28.34
N GLY A 32 -7.96 -32.80 -27.48
CA GLY A 32 -7.21 -32.63 -26.23
C GLY A 32 -7.61 -33.71 -25.23
N VAL A 33 -6.65 -34.25 -24.48
CA VAL A 33 -6.90 -35.23 -23.41
C VAL A 33 -6.08 -34.89 -22.17
N LYS A 34 -6.69 -35.10 -20.99
CA LYS A 34 -6.01 -35.01 -19.70
C LYS A 34 -6.30 -36.26 -18.88
N SER A 35 -5.31 -36.70 -18.13
CA SER A 35 -5.51 -37.74 -17.12
C SER A 35 -5.89 -37.08 -15.80
N VAL A 36 -7.02 -37.47 -15.21
CA VAL A 36 -7.49 -36.98 -13.91
C VAL A 36 -7.71 -38.17 -12.99
N TYR A 37 -7.25 -38.08 -11.74
CA TYR A 37 -7.45 -39.14 -10.76
C TYR A 37 -8.92 -39.19 -10.34
N ASP A 38 -9.55 -40.35 -10.51
CA ASP A 38 -10.93 -40.60 -10.11
C ASP A 38 -10.92 -41.31 -8.74
N LYS A 39 -11.35 -40.59 -7.69
CA LYS A 39 -11.35 -41.08 -6.30
C LYS A 39 -12.31 -42.26 -6.10
N ALA A 40 -13.41 -42.32 -6.85
CA ALA A 40 -14.39 -43.40 -6.74
C ALA A 40 -13.88 -44.68 -7.40
N LEU A 41 -13.27 -44.55 -8.59
CA LEU A 41 -12.69 -45.67 -9.32
C LEU A 41 -11.27 -46.05 -8.87
N LYS A 42 -10.70 -45.29 -7.91
CA LYS A 42 -9.32 -45.39 -7.39
C LYS A 42 -8.25 -45.52 -8.48
N ARG A 43 -8.46 -44.87 -9.62
CA ARG A 43 -7.55 -44.92 -10.77
C ARG A 43 -7.60 -43.65 -11.59
N SER A 44 -6.55 -43.43 -12.37
CA SER A 44 -6.52 -42.35 -13.36
C SER A 44 -7.52 -42.63 -14.49
N ARG A 45 -8.36 -41.64 -14.79
CA ARG A 45 -9.32 -41.66 -15.89
C ARG A 45 -8.92 -40.62 -16.93
N LYS A 46 -8.97 -41.01 -18.20
CA LYS A 46 -8.79 -40.09 -19.33
C LYS A 46 -10.06 -39.25 -19.53
N VAL A 47 -9.90 -37.93 -19.49
CA VAL A 47 -10.95 -36.94 -19.78
C VAL A 47 -10.62 -36.26 -21.11
N SER A 48 -11.60 -36.15 -22.00
CA SER A 48 -11.45 -35.43 -23.27
C SER A 48 -11.76 -33.95 -23.07
N LEU A 49 -10.83 -33.08 -23.47
CA LEU A 49 -10.91 -31.61 -23.31
C LEU A 49 -11.61 -30.89 -24.47
N GLY A 50 -12.06 -31.64 -25.49
CA GLY A 50 -12.70 -31.12 -26.70
C GLY A 50 -11.86 -31.28 -27.97
N ILE A 51 -12.46 -30.95 -29.10
CA ILE A 51 -11.86 -31.05 -30.43
C ILE A 51 -10.88 -29.89 -30.65
N LEU A 52 -9.66 -30.20 -31.09
CA LEU A 52 -8.64 -29.21 -31.47
C LEU A 52 -8.75 -28.87 -32.95
N GLY A 53 -9.06 -29.87 -33.79
CA GLY A 53 -9.19 -29.72 -35.24
C GLY A 53 -9.34 -31.05 -35.95
N SER A 54 -9.60 -31.00 -37.26
CA SER A 54 -9.58 -32.16 -38.16
C SER A 54 -8.23 -32.29 -38.84
N ILE A 55 -7.88 -33.50 -39.29
CA ILE A 55 -6.66 -33.76 -40.06
C ILE A 55 -7.07 -34.37 -41.40
N SER A 56 -6.59 -33.77 -42.48
CA SER A 56 -6.73 -34.30 -43.84
C SER A 56 -5.35 -34.61 -44.42
N GLN A 57 -5.30 -35.54 -45.37
CA GLN A 57 -4.04 -35.92 -46.04
C GLN A 57 -3.48 -34.78 -46.91
N GLU A 58 -4.34 -34.01 -47.57
CA GLU A 58 -3.95 -32.92 -48.48
C GLU A 58 -3.56 -31.63 -47.74
N LYS A 59 -4.37 -31.22 -46.75
CA LYS A 59 -4.22 -29.91 -46.06
C LYS A 59 -3.59 -30.02 -44.67
N GLY A 60 -3.29 -31.24 -44.20
CA GLY A 60 -2.78 -31.47 -42.85
C GLY A 60 -3.80 -31.13 -41.76
N PHE A 61 -3.33 -30.55 -40.65
CA PHE A 61 -4.17 -30.18 -39.51
C PHE A 61 -4.93 -28.87 -39.76
N ILE A 62 -6.26 -28.95 -39.70
CA ILE A 62 -7.20 -27.84 -39.84
C ILE A 62 -7.79 -27.54 -38.45
N PRO A 63 -7.49 -26.39 -37.83
CA PRO A 63 -7.98 -26.05 -36.51
C PRO A 63 -9.51 -25.91 -36.50
N SER A 64 -10.13 -26.28 -35.38
CA SER A 64 -11.58 -26.11 -35.21
C SER A 64 -11.91 -24.63 -34.95
N GLU A 65 -12.91 -24.08 -35.65
CA GLU A 65 -13.40 -22.71 -35.42
C GLU A 65 -13.78 -22.47 -33.95
N LYS A 66 -14.41 -23.46 -33.30
CA LYS A 66 -14.73 -23.39 -31.86
C LYS A 66 -13.48 -23.32 -30.99
N ALA A 67 -12.40 -24.01 -31.36
CA ALA A 67 -11.13 -23.96 -30.66
C ALA A 67 -10.44 -22.61 -30.87
N GLU A 68 -10.54 -22.01 -32.05
CA GLU A 68 -10.03 -20.66 -32.32
C GLU A 68 -10.82 -19.58 -31.59
N LEU A 69 -12.15 -19.66 -31.60
CA LEU A 69 -13.02 -18.76 -30.84
C LEU A 69 -12.70 -18.81 -29.34
N LYS A 70 -12.45 -20.01 -28.78
CA LYS A 70 -12.06 -20.17 -27.37
C LYS A 70 -10.66 -19.60 -27.06
N LYS A 71 -9.75 -19.59 -28.03
CA LYS A 71 -8.45 -18.89 -27.88
C LYS A 71 -8.64 -17.37 -27.91
N LYS A 72 -9.48 -16.86 -28.81
CA LYS A 72 -9.80 -15.43 -28.91
C LYS A 72 -10.59 -14.93 -27.69
N SER A 73 -11.50 -15.74 -27.14
CA SER A 73 -12.31 -15.39 -25.97
C SER A 73 -11.48 -15.25 -24.68
N ARG A 74 -10.33 -15.92 -24.56
CA ARG A 74 -9.40 -15.67 -23.43
C ARG A 74 -8.91 -14.23 -23.36
N ASN A 75 -8.98 -13.48 -24.46
CA ASN A 75 -8.61 -12.07 -24.50
C ASN A 75 -9.79 -11.14 -24.22
N THR A 76 -11.00 -11.66 -24.00
CA THR A 76 -12.16 -10.86 -23.61
C THR A 76 -12.14 -10.53 -22.11
N TYR A 77 -12.80 -9.45 -21.72
CA TYR A 77 -12.92 -9.02 -20.33
C TYR A 77 -13.99 -9.78 -19.54
N LEU A 78 -14.71 -10.70 -20.20
CA LEU A 78 -15.92 -11.37 -19.70
C LEU A 78 -15.73 -12.26 -18.47
N ASP A 79 -14.49 -12.48 -18.01
CA ASP A 79 -14.16 -13.19 -16.76
C ASP A 79 -13.05 -12.48 -15.96
N LYS A 80 -12.76 -11.20 -16.25
CA LYS A 80 -11.72 -10.43 -15.54
C LYS A 80 -12.36 -9.64 -14.41
N GLN A 81 -11.78 -9.72 -13.21
CA GLN A 81 -12.13 -8.79 -12.13
C GLN A 81 -11.73 -7.37 -12.55
N VAL A 82 -12.72 -6.50 -12.68
CA VAL A 82 -12.50 -5.06 -12.86
C VAL A 82 -12.32 -4.47 -11.46
N MET A 83 -11.12 -3.97 -11.19
CA MET A 83 -10.82 -3.24 -9.97
C MET A 83 -10.92 -1.75 -10.25
N VAL A 84 -11.59 -1.01 -9.37
CA VAL A 84 -11.72 0.44 -9.46
C VAL A 84 -10.94 1.04 -8.31
N PHE A 85 -10.04 1.97 -8.64
CA PHE A 85 -9.19 2.65 -7.66
C PHE A 85 -9.38 4.16 -7.72
N GLU A 86 -9.35 4.80 -6.56
CA GLU A 86 -9.13 6.23 -6.41
C GLU A 86 -7.70 6.56 -6.89
N TYR A 87 -7.58 7.38 -7.93
CA TYR A 87 -6.29 7.78 -8.52
C TYR A 87 -6.04 9.29 -8.42
N GLY A 88 -7.08 10.11 -8.52
CA GLY A 88 -6.95 11.56 -8.68
C GLY A 88 -6.35 12.22 -7.45
N PHE A 89 -6.87 11.91 -6.27
CA PHE A 89 -6.38 12.43 -5.00
C PHE A 89 -5.00 11.87 -4.67
N ALA A 90 -4.78 10.57 -4.89
CA ALA A 90 -3.47 9.94 -4.72
C ALA A 90 -2.39 10.62 -5.58
N LYS A 91 -2.70 10.86 -6.86
CA LYS A 91 -1.78 11.52 -7.81
C LYS A 91 -1.54 12.98 -7.43
N TRP A 92 -2.60 13.73 -7.14
CA TRP A 92 -2.51 15.12 -6.70
C TRP A 92 -1.60 15.27 -5.47
N LEU A 93 -1.80 14.43 -4.44
CA LEU A 93 -0.98 14.48 -3.23
C LEU A 93 0.51 14.26 -3.53
N LEU A 94 0.82 13.29 -4.40
CA LEU A 94 2.21 13.02 -4.79
C LEU A 94 2.83 14.15 -5.60
N ASP A 95 2.06 14.79 -6.48
CA ASP A 95 2.53 15.92 -7.26
C ASP A 95 2.76 17.14 -6.37
N GLU A 96 1.88 17.40 -5.40
CA GLU A 96 2.03 18.49 -4.43
C GLU A 96 3.28 18.28 -3.56
N LEU A 97 3.42 17.11 -2.94
CA LEU A 97 4.60 16.77 -2.12
C LEU A 97 5.89 16.71 -2.96
N GLY A 98 5.78 16.38 -4.25
CA GLY A 98 6.92 16.37 -5.16
C GLY A 98 7.36 17.78 -5.55
N GLY A 99 6.40 18.65 -5.90
CA GLY A 99 6.64 20.00 -6.41
C GLY A 99 7.27 20.93 -5.39
N ASN A 100 6.91 20.81 -4.11
CA ASN A 100 7.50 21.59 -3.02
C ASN A 100 8.77 20.97 -2.41
N GLY A 101 9.25 19.83 -2.94
CA GLY A 101 10.44 19.15 -2.45
C GLY A 101 10.24 18.30 -1.18
N MET A 102 9.02 18.22 -0.64
CA MET A 102 8.71 17.46 0.57
C MET A 102 9.02 15.97 0.42
N LEU A 103 8.73 15.36 -0.73
CA LEU A 103 9.08 13.96 -0.99
C LEU A 103 10.59 13.70 -0.91
N ASN A 104 11.41 14.65 -1.36
CA ASN A 104 12.86 14.52 -1.29
C ASN A 104 13.35 14.64 0.15
N SER A 105 12.78 15.57 0.93
CA SER A 105 13.05 15.70 2.36
C SER A 105 12.66 14.43 3.12
N LEU A 106 11.46 13.89 2.87
CA LEU A 106 10.99 12.64 3.48
C LEU A 106 11.92 11.47 3.14
N LYS A 107 12.33 11.31 1.88
CA LYS A 107 13.28 10.25 1.47
C LYS A 107 14.64 10.39 2.14
N LYS A 108 15.11 11.62 2.36
CA LYS A 108 16.39 11.89 3.00
C LYS A 108 16.37 11.53 4.49
N HIS A 109 15.34 11.95 5.22
CA HIS A 109 15.29 11.78 6.68
C HIS A 109 14.63 10.46 7.12
N PHE A 110 13.77 9.87 6.28
CA PHE A 110 13.04 8.62 6.52
C PHE A 110 13.20 7.63 5.34
N PRO A 111 14.42 7.21 4.99
CA PRO A 111 14.68 6.43 3.77
C PRO A 111 13.89 5.12 3.70
N GLU A 112 13.61 4.48 4.84
CA GLU A 112 12.85 3.23 4.92
C GLU A 112 11.34 3.43 5.19
N HIS A 113 10.94 4.64 5.60
CA HIS A 113 9.59 4.92 6.09
C HIS A 113 8.84 5.99 5.29
N TRP A 114 9.48 6.66 4.33
CA TRP A 114 8.86 7.77 3.59
C TRP A 114 7.58 7.37 2.87
N GLN A 115 7.54 6.17 2.25
CA GLN A 115 6.32 5.67 1.58
C GLN A 115 5.18 5.49 2.57
N PHE A 116 5.50 4.95 3.75
CA PHE A 116 4.56 4.78 4.85
C PHE A 116 3.99 6.11 5.32
N ILE A 117 4.85 7.08 5.60
CA ILE A 117 4.43 8.43 6.00
C ILE A 117 3.49 9.03 4.94
N VAL A 118 3.82 8.92 3.66
CA VAL A 118 3.00 9.49 2.58
C VAL A 118 1.62 8.83 2.51
N PHE A 119 1.51 7.50 2.56
CA PHE A 119 0.18 6.87 2.50
C PHE A 119 -0.62 7.07 3.80
N MET A 120 0.05 7.26 4.95
CA MET A 120 -0.62 7.62 6.20
C MET A 120 -1.25 9.02 6.11
N VAL A 121 -0.51 9.98 5.54
CA VAL A 121 -1.01 11.34 5.23
C VAL A 121 -2.17 11.27 4.26
N TYR A 122 -2.06 10.48 3.19
CA TYR A 122 -3.16 10.24 2.25
C TYR A 122 -4.43 9.77 2.96
N CYS A 123 -4.34 8.74 3.81
CA CYS A 123 -5.50 8.21 4.54
C CYS A 123 -6.10 9.22 5.54
N HIS A 124 -5.28 10.06 6.16
CA HIS A 124 -5.75 11.12 7.06
C HIS A 124 -6.44 12.25 6.32
N LEU A 125 -5.88 12.70 5.20
CA LEU A 125 -6.44 13.81 4.42
C LEU A 125 -7.70 13.42 3.64
N ALA A 126 -7.71 12.26 2.98
CA ALA A 126 -8.82 11.87 2.12
C ALA A 126 -10.05 11.41 2.92
N PHE A 127 -9.82 10.67 4.01
CA PHE A 127 -10.89 9.91 4.68
C PHE A 127 -11.02 10.21 6.17
N LYS A 128 -10.09 10.99 6.77
CA LYS A 128 -9.96 11.10 8.24
C LYS A 128 -9.96 9.72 8.90
N SER A 129 -9.30 8.76 8.24
CA SER A 129 -9.44 7.35 8.53
C SER A 129 -8.95 7.02 9.94
N PRO A 130 -9.75 6.34 10.77
CA PRO A 130 -9.23 5.65 11.95
C PRO A 130 -8.13 4.66 11.56
N LEU A 131 -7.15 4.42 12.44
CA LEU A 131 -6.00 3.56 12.14
C LEU A 131 -6.39 2.16 11.65
N LYS A 132 -7.42 1.55 12.25
CA LYS A 132 -7.97 0.24 11.88
C LYS A 132 -8.55 0.16 10.46
N ASN A 133 -8.90 1.29 9.86
CA ASN A 133 -9.50 1.33 8.52
C ASN A 133 -8.46 1.54 7.42
N ILE A 134 -7.22 1.89 7.79
CA ILE A 134 -6.15 2.22 6.83
C ILE A 134 -5.92 1.11 5.80
N PRO A 135 -5.84 -0.18 6.16
CA PRO A 135 -5.67 -1.23 5.15
C PRO A 135 -6.80 -1.23 4.11
N THR A 136 -8.05 -1.11 4.56
CA THR A 136 -9.25 -1.10 3.71
C THR A 136 -9.30 0.12 2.78
N GLU A 137 -8.90 1.30 3.25
CA GLU A 137 -8.87 2.50 2.40
C GLU A 137 -7.78 2.43 1.34
N LEU A 138 -6.63 1.81 1.68
CA LEU A 138 -5.54 1.59 0.73
C LEU A 138 -5.90 0.59 -0.36
N GLU A 139 -6.74 -0.41 -0.07
CA GLU A 139 -7.24 -1.36 -1.09
C GLU A 139 -8.08 -0.68 -2.18
N ARG A 140 -8.63 0.51 -1.90
CA ARG A 140 -9.45 1.28 -2.85
C ARG A 140 -8.67 2.40 -3.53
N SER A 141 -7.38 2.53 -3.27
CA SER A 141 -6.55 3.63 -3.77
C SER A 141 -5.37 3.14 -4.61
N ALA A 142 -5.00 3.91 -5.62
CA ALA A 142 -3.80 3.71 -6.41
C ALA A 142 -2.52 4.21 -5.70
N ILE A 143 -2.61 4.78 -4.48
CA ILE A 143 -1.47 5.39 -3.78
C ILE A 143 -0.30 4.42 -3.56
N LEU A 144 -0.58 3.16 -3.22
CA LEU A 144 0.47 2.15 -2.99
C LEU A 144 1.22 1.81 -4.29
N ASP A 145 0.48 1.69 -5.41
CA ASP A 145 1.06 1.43 -6.73
C ASP A 145 1.92 2.62 -7.20
N LEU A 146 1.41 3.84 -7.03
CA LEU A 146 2.13 5.08 -7.37
C LEU A 146 3.41 5.26 -6.55
N LEU A 147 3.40 4.83 -5.29
CA LEU A 147 4.57 4.84 -4.42
C LEU A 147 5.55 3.71 -4.75
N GLY A 148 5.14 2.67 -5.49
CA GLY A 148 5.94 1.47 -5.72
C GLY A 148 6.04 0.55 -4.49
N TRP A 149 5.04 0.60 -3.60
CA TRP A 149 4.99 -0.21 -2.39
C TRP A 149 4.56 -1.64 -2.70
N LYS A 150 5.40 -2.63 -2.41
CA LYS A 150 5.16 -4.04 -2.76
C LYS A 150 4.63 -4.89 -1.60
N GLY A 151 4.60 -4.35 -0.39
CA GLY A 151 4.20 -5.09 0.80
C GLY A 151 2.68 -5.06 1.01
N LYS A 152 2.14 -6.08 1.70
CA LYS A 152 0.79 -5.94 2.28
C LYS A 152 0.83 -4.92 3.43
N VAL A 153 -0.29 -4.24 3.63
CA VAL A 153 -0.56 -3.36 4.79
C VAL A 153 -1.69 -4.01 5.57
N TYR A 154 -1.49 -4.18 6.88
CA TYR A 154 -2.44 -4.75 7.83
C TYR A 154 -2.23 -4.08 9.17
N ASP A 155 -3.21 -4.15 10.07
CA ASP A 155 -3.25 -3.38 11.32
C ASP A 155 -1.95 -3.44 12.13
N GLN A 156 -1.43 -4.65 12.36
CA GLN A 156 -0.19 -4.83 13.10
C GLN A 156 0.99 -4.12 12.42
N LYS A 157 1.11 -4.21 11.10
CA LYS A 157 2.17 -3.52 10.37
C LYS A 157 2.04 -2.00 10.45
N VAL A 158 0.81 -1.46 10.41
CA VAL A 158 0.58 -0.03 10.61
C VAL A 158 1.02 0.38 12.01
N SER A 159 0.67 -0.41 13.03
CA SER A 159 1.07 -0.17 14.41
C SER A 159 2.59 -0.21 14.59
N ASP A 160 3.26 -1.21 14.03
CA ASP A 160 4.72 -1.38 14.12
C ASP A 160 5.43 -0.19 13.43
N MET A 161 5.00 0.18 12.23
CA MET A 161 5.61 1.31 11.51
C MET A 161 5.35 2.67 12.17
N LEU A 162 4.19 2.87 12.82
CA LEU A 162 3.95 4.05 13.66
C LEU A 162 4.89 4.09 14.85
N PHE A 163 5.10 2.94 15.50
CA PHE A 163 6.02 2.81 16.61
C PHE A 163 7.46 3.11 16.19
N ASP A 164 7.91 2.55 15.07
CA ASP A 164 9.24 2.78 14.50
C ASP A 164 9.46 4.26 14.20
N VAL A 165 8.56 4.88 13.41
CA VAL A 165 8.64 6.32 13.09
C VAL A 165 8.63 7.17 14.36
N GLY A 166 7.81 6.83 15.36
CA GLY A 166 7.77 7.54 16.64
C GLY A 166 9.07 7.48 17.45
N GLN A 167 9.92 6.48 17.20
CA GLN A 167 11.24 6.36 17.83
C GLN A 167 12.35 7.11 17.09
N MET A 168 12.13 7.49 15.83
CA MET A 168 13.11 8.17 14.96
C MET A 168 13.26 9.67 15.32
N ARG A 169 13.54 9.97 16.59
CA ARG A 169 13.62 11.35 17.12
C ARG A 169 14.55 12.21 16.29
N GLN A 170 15.77 11.73 16.00
CA GLN A 170 16.74 12.48 15.22
C GLN A 170 16.24 12.78 13.80
N SER A 171 15.63 11.81 13.11
CA SER A 171 15.04 12.04 11.79
C SER A 171 13.91 13.07 11.84
N ILE A 172 13.05 13.02 12.87
CA ILE A 172 11.98 14.00 13.09
C ILE A 172 12.59 15.39 13.32
N HIS A 173 13.61 15.49 14.19
CA HIS A 173 14.31 16.73 14.47
C HIS A 173 14.87 17.36 13.20
N GLU A 174 15.57 16.57 12.39
CA GLU A 174 16.20 17.06 11.16
C GLU A 174 15.18 17.40 10.06
N PHE A 175 14.10 16.63 9.95
CA PHE A 175 13.04 16.87 8.98
C PHE A 175 12.27 18.16 9.27
N MET A 176 11.94 18.42 10.54
CA MET A 176 11.23 19.62 10.96
C MET A 176 12.14 20.86 11.01
N ARG A 177 13.46 20.69 11.03
CA ARG A 177 14.38 21.81 11.18
C ARG A 177 14.20 22.81 10.02
N PRO A 178 13.93 24.10 10.30
CA PRO A 178 13.82 25.08 9.24
C PRO A 178 15.14 25.20 8.46
N LEU A 179 15.03 25.46 7.16
CA LEU A 179 16.21 25.68 6.31
C LEU A 179 16.86 27.04 6.58
N ASP A 180 16.07 28.03 7.00
CA ASP A 180 16.53 29.36 7.41
C ASP A 180 16.22 29.59 8.89
N ASN A 181 17.28 29.71 9.68
CA ASN A 181 17.24 29.78 11.14
C ASN A 181 17.44 31.20 11.68
N ARG A 182 17.54 32.21 10.81
CA ARG A 182 17.84 33.58 11.21
C ARG A 182 16.58 34.42 11.35
N ARG A 183 16.48 35.14 12.48
CA ARG A 183 15.52 36.25 12.72
C ARG A 183 14.07 35.91 12.41
N ARG A 184 13.54 34.87 13.06
CA ARG A 184 12.12 34.51 12.96
C ARG A 184 11.32 35.03 14.14
N SER A 185 10.14 35.55 13.85
CA SER A 185 9.10 35.69 14.85
C SER A 185 8.38 34.36 14.96
N VAL A 186 8.35 33.76 16.14
CA VAL A 186 7.85 32.40 16.37
C VAL A 186 6.62 32.49 17.26
N MET A 187 5.51 31.92 16.82
CA MET A 187 4.34 31.73 17.66
C MET A 187 4.46 30.38 18.37
N MET A 188 4.18 30.38 19.66
CA MET A 188 4.16 29.16 20.47
C MET A 188 2.75 28.85 20.94
N ASP A 189 2.35 27.60 20.75
CA ASP A 189 1.09 27.09 21.29
C ASP A 189 1.32 25.77 22.04
N ALA A 190 0.73 25.65 23.22
CA ALA A 190 0.87 24.50 24.09
C ALA A 190 -0.53 23.96 24.44
N THR A 191 -0.89 22.83 23.83
CA THR A 191 -2.18 22.19 24.05
C THR A 191 -2.03 21.02 25.02
N ASP A 192 -2.82 21.04 26.10
CA ASP A 192 -2.95 19.88 27.01
C ASP A 192 -3.85 18.81 26.35
N ILE A 193 -3.35 17.59 26.21
CA ILE A 193 -4.10 16.44 25.67
C ILE A 193 -4.29 15.41 26.78
N VAL A 194 -5.55 15.16 27.13
CA VAL A 194 -5.93 14.16 28.14
C VAL A 194 -5.52 12.76 27.67
N LEU A 195 -4.86 12.02 28.55
CA LEU A 195 -4.37 10.68 28.26
C LEU A 195 -4.53 9.76 29.48
N GLN A 196 -5.57 8.94 29.48
CA GLN A 196 -5.92 8.05 30.60
C GLN A 196 -5.15 6.72 30.62
N SER A 197 -4.15 6.56 29.75
CA SER A 197 -3.37 5.32 29.69
C SER A 197 -2.28 5.31 30.75
N ASN A 198 -2.35 4.34 31.66
CA ASN A 198 -1.32 4.12 32.68
C ASN A 198 -0.02 3.52 32.10
N SER A 199 -0.02 3.10 30.83
CA SER A 199 1.14 2.47 30.17
C SER A 199 2.01 3.46 29.41
N ILE A 200 1.61 4.74 29.35
CA ILE A 200 2.35 5.77 28.60
C ILE A 200 3.00 6.73 29.59
N GLY A 201 4.33 6.74 29.65
CA GLY A 201 5.08 7.58 30.60
C GLY A 201 4.87 9.09 30.45
N LEU A 202 4.38 9.56 29.29
CA LEU A 202 4.00 10.95 29.07
C LEU A 202 2.73 11.36 29.83
N ALA A 203 1.85 10.41 30.15
CA ALA A 203 0.61 10.65 30.88
C ALA A 203 0.93 10.95 32.35
N GLN A 204 1.11 12.22 32.67
CA GLN A 204 1.39 12.68 34.03
C GLN A 204 0.30 13.62 34.49
N LYS A 205 0.04 13.64 35.80
CA LYS A 205 -0.90 14.61 36.38
C LYS A 205 -0.31 16.02 36.25
N GLY A 206 -0.92 16.81 35.38
CA GLY A 206 -0.71 18.26 35.30
C GLY A 206 -1.86 19.00 35.97
N TYR A 207 -1.84 20.33 35.92
CA TYR A 207 -3.04 21.14 36.08
C TYR A 207 -3.24 21.89 34.76
N ASN A 208 -4.42 21.79 34.15
CA ASN A 208 -4.78 22.63 33.00
C ASN A 208 -5.31 24.01 33.47
N SER A 209 -5.63 24.91 32.54
CA SER A 209 -6.13 26.27 32.86
C SER A 209 -7.41 26.27 33.72
N ASN A 210 -8.12 25.14 33.76
CA ASN A 210 -9.33 24.91 34.54
C ASN A 210 -9.06 24.19 35.87
N MET A 211 -7.80 24.04 36.30
CA MET A 211 -7.38 23.28 37.50
C MET A 211 -7.82 21.81 37.50
N ASP A 212 -7.94 21.20 36.31
CA ASP A 212 -8.20 19.76 36.19
C ASP A 212 -6.89 18.97 36.29
N PHE A 213 -6.90 17.90 37.10
CA PHE A 213 -5.74 17.08 37.45
C PHE A 213 -5.72 15.73 36.73
N GLN A 214 -6.44 15.62 35.61
CA GLN A 214 -6.40 14.40 34.79
C GLN A 214 -4.97 14.13 34.29
N PRO A 215 -4.59 12.85 34.16
CA PRO A 215 -3.38 12.48 33.44
C PRO A 215 -3.42 13.04 32.01
N GLN A 216 -2.38 13.78 31.64
CA GLN A 216 -2.28 14.48 30.37
C GLN A 216 -0.83 14.51 29.87
N PHE A 217 -0.65 14.89 28.61
CA PHE A 217 0.63 15.33 28.06
C PHE A 217 0.43 16.65 27.33
N VAL A 218 1.50 17.43 27.17
CA VAL A 218 1.46 18.72 26.48
C VAL A 218 2.07 18.56 25.09
N LEU A 219 1.32 18.99 24.08
CA LEU A 219 1.78 19.13 22.71
C LEU A 219 2.16 20.60 22.48
N LEU A 220 3.46 20.86 22.42
CA LEU A 220 4.02 22.18 22.17
C LEU A 220 4.37 22.31 20.68
N TYR A 221 3.80 23.28 20.00
CA TYR A 221 4.13 23.64 18.63
C TYR A 221 4.83 24.99 18.54
N LEU A 222 5.75 25.09 17.58
CA LEU A 222 6.34 26.33 17.11
C LEU A 222 5.84 26.58 15.69
N TYR A 223 5.32 27.77 15.43
CA TYR A 223 4.90 28.23 14.11
C TYR A 223 5.69 29.46 13.70
N ASP A 224 5.91 29.60 12.40
CA ASP A 224 6.42 30.86 11.84
C ASP A 224 5.31 31.91 11.87
N ALA A 225 5.56 33.06 12.47
CA ALA A 225 4.53 34.10 12.61
C ALA A 225 4.13 34.75 11.27
N LEU A 226 4.94 34.59 10.21
CA LEU A 226 4.67 35.16 8.88
C LEU A 226 4.01 34.14 7.96
N SER A 227 4.62 32.95 7.79
CA SER A 227 4.06 31.91 6.92
C SER A 227 2.97 31.08 7.57
N MET A 228 2.83 31.13 8.90
CA MET A 228 1.95 30.26 9.70
C MET A 228 2.27 28.77 9.55
N GLU A 229 3.43 28.43 9.01
CA GLU A 229 3.85 27.05 8.83
C GLU A 229 4.40 26.48 10.15
N PRO A 230 4.16 25.18 10.42
CA PRO A 230 4.74 24.53 11.58
C PRO A 230 6.26 24.43 11.41
N LEU A 231 6.99 25.03 12.35
CA LEU A 231 8.46 24.98 12.40
C LEU A 231 8.95 23.79 13.21
N TYR A 232 8.26 23.45 14.30
CA TYR A 232 8.75 22.41 15.20
C TYR A 232 7.64 21.94 16.15
N TYR A 233 7.76 20.73 16.69
CA TYR A 233 6.87 20.27 17.76
C TYR A 233 7.60 19.44 18.81
N ARG A 234 7.02 19.39 20.01
CA ARG A 234 7.51 18.57 21.11
C ARG A 234 6.36 18.04 21.95
N LEU A 235 6.50 16.78 22.35
CA LEU A 235 5.66 16.15 23.36
C LEU A 235 6.34 16.26 24.73
N LEU A 236 5.63 16.79 25.71
CA LEU A 236 6.10 16.96 27.08
C LEU A 236 5.16 16.21 28.04
N PRO A 237 5.69 15.58 29.10
CA PRO A 237 4.87 15.07 30.18
C PRO A 237 3.95 16.16 30.77
N GLY A 238 2.72 15.80 31.17
CA GLY A 238 1.71 16.76 31.66
C GLY A 238 2.11 17.60 32.87
N ASN A 239 3.10 17.16 33.65
CA ASN A 239 3.64 17.89 34.80
C ASN A 239 4.76 18.88 34.44
N ILE A 240 5.13 19.02 33.15
CA ILE A 240 6.17 19.95 32.69
C ILE A 240 5.49 21.16 32.02
N ARG A 241 5.44 22.28 32.74
CA ARG A 241 4.79 23.54 32.30
C ARG A 241 5.66 24.78 32.48
N GLU A 242 6.96 24.64 32.26
CA GLU A 242 7.91 25.72 32.52
C GLU A 242 8.36 26.45 31.25
N VAL A 243 8.63 27.75 31.38
CA VAL A 243 9.40 28.58 30.43
C VAL A 243 10.69 27.87 30.01
N SER A 244 11.30 27.10 30.92
CA SER A 244 12.45 26.22 30.69
C SER A 244 12.22 25.26 29.51
N ALA A 245 11.03 24.65 29.42
CA ALA A 245 10.70 23.70 28.37
C ALA A 245 10.51 24.39 27.02
N MET A 246 9.93 25.59 27.01
CA MET A 246 9.80 26.44 25.83
C MET A 246 11.17 26.88 25.30
N TYR A 247 12.02 27.41 26.19
CA TYR A 247 13.40 27.81 25.87
C TYR A 247 14.20 26.63 25.30
N ASN A 248 14.12 25.46 25.94
CA ASN A 248 14.76 24.26 25.45
C ASN A 248 14.23 23.85 24.06
N THR A 249 12.95 24.06 23.78
CA THR A 249 12.35 23.72 22.48
C THR A 249 12.87 24.63 21.36
N ILE A 250 13.04 25.94 21.61
CA ILE A 250 13.72 26.86 20.68
C ILE A 250 15.17 26.41 20.44
N LYS A 251 15.89 26.08 21.51
CA LYS A 251 17.30 25.67 21.39
C LYS A 251 17.45 24.37 20.60
N ILE A 252 16.54 23.42 20.81
CA ILE A 252 16.53 22.13 20.11
C ILE A 252 16.08 22.28 18.65
N SER A 253 15.15 23.18 18.34
CA SER A 253 14.75 23.46 16.95
C SER A 253 15.90 24.10 16.14
N GLY A 254 16.95 24.56 16.81
CA GLY A 254 18.16 25.10 16.18
C GLY A 254 18.01 26.54 15.73
N MET A 255 17.06 27.27 16.29
CA MET A 255 16.86 28.71 16.07
C MET A 255 17.89 29.51 16.87
N GLU A 256 18.54 30.48 16.23
CA GLU A 256 19.64 31.26 16.82
C GLU A 256 19.17 32.62 17.35
N GLU A 257 18.38 33.35 16.56
CA GLU A 257 17.80 34.66 16.90
C GLU A 257 16.29 34.61 16.66
N CYS A 258 15.47 34.55 17.73
CA CYS A 258 14.01 34.54 17.61
C CYS A 258 13.31 35.47 18.59
N MET A 259 12.23 36.11 18.13
CA MET A 259 11.22 36.76 18.97
C MET A 259 10.08 35.78 19.13
N PHE A 260 9.74 35.38 20.36
CA PHE A 260 8.62 34.47 20.59
C PHE A 260 7.39 35.21 21.09
N VAL A 261 6.22 34.78 20.61
CA VAL A 261 4.91 35.24 21.07
C VAL A 261 4.18 34.02 21.61
N ALA A 262 3.83 34.06 22.89
CA ALA A 262 3.12 33.00 23.59
C ALA A 262 2.03 33.62 24.47
N ASP A 263 0.91 32.91 24.63
CA ASP A 263 -0.08 33.27 25.65
C ASP A 263 0.48 32.96 27.05
N LYS A 264 -0.05 33.66 28.06
CA LYS A 264 0.48 33.65 29.43
C LYS A 264 0.01 32.44 30.24
#